data_AF-A0A524QEN4-F1
#
_entry.id   AF-A0A524QEN4-F1
#
_cell.length_a   1.000
_cell.length_b   1.000
_cell.length_c   1.000
_cell.angle_alpha   90.00
_cell.angle_beta   90.00
_cell.angle_gamma   90.00
#
_symmetry.space_group_name_H-M   'P 1'
#
loop_
_entity.id
_entity.type
_entity.pdbx_description
1 polymer ?
#
loop_
_entity_poly.entity_id
_entity_poly.type
_entity_poly.pdbx_seq_one_letter_code
_entity_poly.pdbx_strand_id
1 'polypeptide(L)'
;MGRVLAIDYGRKRCGLAVTDPLRIIASPLTTVATGQLETFLKDYIPREKVSEAVIGYPVTMNNLPSESVKYIDPFIARFRKIFPEI
;
A
#
# COMPACT_ATOMS: atom_id res chain seq x y z
N MET A 1 -0.61 -6.08 -17.99
CA MET A 1 -0.04 -6.88 -16.88
C MET A 1 1.07 -6.06 -16.24
N GLY A 2 0.99 -5.80 -14.94
CA GLY A 2 1.89 -4.90 -14.20
C GLY A 2 2.25 -5.46 -12.83
N ARG A 3 3.13 -4.76 -12.10
CA ARG A 3 3.55 -5.15 -10.75
C ARG A 3 2.37 -5.03 -9.77
N VAL A 4 2.39 -5.84 -8.72
CA VAL A 4 1.51 -5.67 -7.55
C VAL A 4 2.32 -4.96 -6.46
N LEU A 5 1.74 -3.90 -5.89
CA LEU A 5 2.34 -3.11 -4.82
C LEU A 5 1.68 -3.47 -3.47
N ALA A 6 2.46 -3.94 -2.52
CA ALA A 6 2.02 -4.14 -1.14
C ALA A 6 2.36 -2.91 -0.28
N ILE A 7 1.39 -2.49 0.55
CA ILE A 7 1.50 -1.34 1.45
C ILE A 7 1.17 -1.80 2.87
N ASP A 8 2.18 -1.75 3.75
CA ASP A 8 2.00 -1.86 5.19
C ASP A 8 1.92 -0.46 5.81
N TYR A 9 0.71 -0.03 6.18
CA TYR A 9 0.45 1.32 6.63
C TYR A 9 0.71 1.49 8.13
N GLY A 10 1.76 2.22 8.48
CA GLY A 10 2.06 2.63 9.85
C GLY A 10 1.79 4.12 10.09
N ARG A 11 1.72 4.53 11.36
CA ARG A 11 1.47 5.93 11.76
C ARG A 11 2.68 6.86 11.57
N LYS A 12 3.89 6.30 11.59
CA LYS A 12 5.15 7.05 11.41
C LYS A 12 5.79 6.78 10.06
N ARG A 13 5.80 5.51 9.67
CA ARG A 13 6.42 5.00 8.45
C ARG A 13 5.54 3.91 7.86
N CYS A 14 5.58 3.77 6.54
CA CYS A 14 4.89 2.72 5.81
C CYS A 14 5.91 1.87 5.06
N GLY A 15 5.80 0.55 5.21
CA GLY A 15 6.61 -0.42 4.49
C GLY A 15 5.99 -0.68 3.11
N LEU A 16 6.83 -0.75 2.09
CA LEU A 16 6.41 -1.03 0.72
C LEU A 16 7.17 -2.23 0.18
N ALA A 17 6.46 -3.10 -0.52
CA ALA A 17 7.03 -4.23 -1.26
C ALA A 17 6.36 -4.34 -2.63
N VAL A 18 7.06 -4.88 -3.62
CA VAL A 18 6.52 -5.06 -4.96
C VAL A 18 6.85 -6.43 -5.49
N THR A 19 5.99 -6.95 -6.36
CA THR A 19 6.33 -8.13 -7.15
C THR A 19 7.26 -7.76 -8.31
N ASP A 20 7.93 -8.76 -8.86
CA ASP A 20 8.45 -8.66 -10.23
C ASP A 20 7.29 -8.52 -11.25
N PRO A 21 7.55 -8.12 -12.51
CA PRO A 21 6.51 -7.92 -13.52
C PRO A 21 5.67 -9.16 -13.87
N LEU A 22 6.20 -10.37 -13.68
CA LEU A 22 5.49 -11.63 -13.87
C LEU A 22 4.72 -12.06 -12.62
N ARG A 23 4.82 -11.31 -11.52
CA ARG A 23 4.15 -11.53 -10.23
C ARG A 23 4.51 -12.86 -9.55
N ILE A 24 5.76 -13.27 -9.68
CA ILE A 24 6.27 -14.54 -9.13
C ILE A 24 6.80 -14.35 -7.71
N ILE A 25 7.58 -13.29 -7.46
CA ILE A 25 8.27 -13.05 -6.18
C ILE A 25 8.02 -11.61 -5.72
N ALA A 26 7.62 -11.46 -4.46
CA ALA A 26 7.58 -10.17 -3.77
C ALA A 26 8.94 -9.84 -3.16
N SER A 27 9.41 -8.61 -3.34
CA SER A 27 10.66 -8.10 -2.79
C SER A 27 10.43 -6.78 -2.04
N PRO A 28 11.21 -6.46 -1.00
CA PRO A 28 11.12 -5.18 -0.32
C PRO A 28 11.44 -4.05 -1.31
N LEU A 29 10.60 -3.01 -1.33
CA LEU A 29 10.82 -1.83 -2.17
C LEU A 29 11.54 -0.73 -1.36
N THR A 30 10.88 -0.23 -0.31
CA THR A 30 11.42 0.82 0.56
C THR A 30 10.55 1.00 1.80
N THR A 31 10.96 1.88 2.71
CA THR A 31 10.13 2.41 3.80
C THR A 31 10.03 3.92 3.65
N VAL A 32 8.82 4.46 3.67
CA VAL A 32 8.56 5.90 3.52
C VAL A 32 7.94 6.48 4.79
N ALA A 33 8.13 7.76 5.07
CA ALA A 33 7.37 8.44 6.12
C ALA A 33 5.88 8.50 5.72
N THR A 34 4.96 8.29 6.67
CA THR A 34 3.52 8.21 6.38
C THR A 34 2.99 9.47 5.70
N GLY A 35 3.48 10.65 6.09
CA GLY A 35 3.10 11.92 5.48
C GLY A 35 3.61 12.12 4.04
N GLN A 36 4.56 11.30 3.59
CA GLN A 36 5.12 11.34 2.24
C GLN A 36 4.61 10.19 1.35
N LEU A 37 3.83 9.25 1.91
CA LEU A 37 3.38 8.05 1.21
C LEU A 37 2.62 8.40 -0.07
N GLU A 38 1.65 9.31 -0.01
CA GLU A 38 0.82 9.65 -1.18
C GLU A 38 1.65 10.28 -2.31
N THR A 39 2.61 11.14 -1.98
CA THR A 39 3.55 11.72 -2.96
C THR A 39 4.38 10.61 -3.60
N PHE A 40 4.97 9.74 -2.79
CA PHE A 40 5.75 8.61 -3.29
C PHE A 40 4.93 7.72 -4.23
N LEU A 41 3.68 7.39 -3.86
CA LEU A 41 2.81 6.54 -4.68
C LEU A 41 2.47 7.18 -6.02
N LYS A 42 2.18 8.49 -6.04
CA LYS A 42 1.89 9.24 -7.27
C LYS A 42 3.05 9.21 -8.26
N ASP A 43 4.29 9.22 -7.77
CA ASP A 43 5.48 9.14 -8.61
C ASP A 43 5.81 7.70 -9.02
N TYR A 44 5.65 6.74 -8.10
CA TYR A 44 6.09 5.37 -8.29
C TYR A 44 5.16 4.55 -9.20
N ILE A 45 3.86 4.61 -8.95
CA ILE A 45 2.84 3.80 -9.65
C ILE A 45 2.91 3.93 -11.18
N PRO A 46 2.88 5.14 -11.77
CA PRO A 46 2.92 5.28 -13.23
C PRO A 46 4.29 4.93 -13.82
N ARG A 47 5.37 5.19 -13.08
CA ARG A 47 6.75 4.91 -13.53
C ARG A 47 7.02 3.41 -13.65
N GLU A 48 6.56 2.62 -12.70
CA GLU A 48 6.86 1.18 -12.62
C GLU A 48 5.72 0.27 -13.10
N LYS A 49 4.67 0.83 -13.73
CA LYS A 49 3.49 0.10 -14.21
C LYS A 49 2.92 -0.83 -13.13
N VAL A 50 2.54 -0.25 -11.99
CA VAL A 50 1.76 -0.96 -10.96
C VAL A 50 0.33 -1.06 -11.45
N SER A 51 -0.24 -2.27 -11.40
CA SER A 51 -1.62 -2.51 -11.84
C SER A 51 -2.58 -2.83 -10.70
N GLU A 52 -2.07 -3.24 -9.54
CA GLU A 52 -2.86 -3.63 -8.38
C GLU A 52 -2.12 -3.22 -7.10
N ALA A 53 -2.87 -2.87 -6.06
CA ALA A 53 -2.33 -2.60 -4.73
C ALA A 53 -2.97 -3.48 -3.66
N VAL A 54 -2.14 -4.02 -2.77
CA VAL A 54 -2.54 -4.81 -1.60
C VAL A 54 -2.21 -3.99 -0.36
N ILE A 55 -3.24 -3.61 0.41
CA ILE A 55 -3.06 -2.83 1.65
C ILE A 55 -3.31 -3.77 2.84
N GLY A 56 -2.32 -3.89 3.71
CA GLY A 56 -2.44 -4.73 4.91
C GLY A 56 -3.52 -4.20 5.85
N TYR A 57 -4.55 -5.01 6.16
CA TYR A 57 -5.64 -4.61 7.03
C TYR A 57 -5.44 -5.16 8.46
N PRO A 58 -5.35 -4.31 9.50
CA PRO A 58 -4.93 -4.75 10.82
C PRO A 58 -6.10 -5.36 11.60
N VAL A 59 -6.01 -6.67 11.86
CA VAL A 59 -6.97 -7.44 12.66
C VAL A 59 -6.35 -7.95 13.96
N THR A 60 -7.18 -8.21 14.96
CA THR A 60 -6.81 -8.88 16.21
C THR A 60 -6.69 -10.40 16.02
N MET A 61 -6.19 -11.12 17.03
CA MET A 61 -6.05 -12.59 16.98
C MET A 61 -7.36 -13.36 16.76
N ASN A 62 -8.50 -12.76 17.11
CA ASN A 62 -9.84 -13.30 16.83
C ASN A 62 -10.43 -12.78 15.51
N ASN A 63 -9.60 -12.25 14.61
CA ASN A 63 -9.95 -11.77 13.27
C ASN A 63 -10.96 -10.60 13.24
N LEU A 64 -11.01 -9.80 14.32
CA LEU A 64 -11.83 -8.59 14.37
C LEU A 64 -11.00 -7.35 13.97
N PRO A 65 -11.62 -6.30 13.41
CA PRO A 65 -10.94 -5.02 13.18
C PRO A 65 -10.23 -4.53 14.44
N SER A 66 -8.93 -4.24 14.33
CA SER A 66 -8.16 -3.68 15.46
C SER A 66 -8.43 -2.18 15.66
N GLU A 67 -8.03 -1.63 16.81
CA GLU A 67 -8.12 -0.18 17.03
C GLU A 67 -7.32 0.65 16.02
N SER A 68 -6.32 0.05 15.37
CA SER A 68 -5.49 0.70 14.35
C SER A 68 -6.27 0.99 13.06
N VAL A 69 -7.41 0.35 12.86
CA VAL A 69 -8.28 0.53 11.67
C VAL A 69 -8.70 1.99 11.50
N LYS A 70 -8.91 2.73 12.60
CA LYS A 70 -9.24 4.17 12.55
C LYS A 70 -8.22 5.03 11.82
N TYR A 71 -6.98 4.54 11.66
CA TYR A 71 -5.94 5.23 10.91
C TYR A 71 -5.84 4.75 9.45
N ILE A 72 -6.23 3.50 9.17
CA ILE A 72 -6.08 2.91 7.83
C ILE A 72 -7.30 3.16 6.94
N ASP A 73 -8.52 3.14 7.48
CA ASP A 73 -9.73 3.37 6.68
C ASP A 73 -9.72 4.73 5.98
N PRO A 74 -9.32 5.85 6.63
CA PRO A 74 -9.18 7.12 5.94
C PRO A 74 -8.12 7.09 4.84
N PHE A 75 -7.03 6.34 5.02
CA PHE A 75 -6.02 6.17 3.99
C PHE A 75 -6.56 5.37 2.80
N ILE A 76 -7.27 4.26 3.02
CA ILE A 76 -7.89 3.46 1.96
C ILE A 76 -8.89 4.30 1.15
N ALA A 77 -9.70 5.13 1.82
CA ALA A 77 -10.63 6.04 1.15
C ALA A 77 -9.91 7.06 0.27
N ARG A 78 -8.82 7.67 0.75
CA ARG A 78 -8.00 8.59 -0.05
C ARG A 78 -7.29 7.86 -1.19
N PHE A 79 -6.75 6.67 -0.95
CA PHE A 79 -6.07 5.86 -1.96
C PHE A 79 -6.99 5.60 -3.15
N ARG A 80 -8.21 5.10 -2.91
CA ARG A 80 -9.22 4.85 -3.96
C ARG A 80 -9.59 6.11 -4.74
N LYS A 81 -9.59 7.28 -4.10
CA LYS A 81 -9.87 8.56 -4.76
C LYS A 81 -8.70 9.01 -5.65
N ILE A 82 -7.46 8.76 -5.22
CA ILE A 82 -6.25 9.17 -5.95
C ILE A 82 -5.95 8.19 -7.10
N PHE A 83 -6.20 6.90 -6.90
CA PHE A 83 -5.89 5.83 -7.84
C PHE A 83 -7.14 4.97 -8.13
N PRO A 84 -8.13 5.50 -8.88
CA PRO A 84 -9.40 4.80 -9.11
C PRO A 84 -9.26 3.56 -10.01
N GLU A 85 -8.19 3.49 -10.81
CA GLU A 85 -7.92 2.41 -11.77
C GLU A 85 -7.03 1.30 -11.18
N ILE A 86 -6.72 1.33 -9.87
CA ILE A 86 -5.86 0.36 -9.16
C ILE A 86 -6.63 -0.35 -8.03
#